data_AF-A0A4W5LQ71-F1
#
_entry.id   AF-A0A4W5LQ71-F1
#
_cell.length_a   1.000
_cell.length_b   1.000
_cell.length_c   1.000
_cell.angle_alpha   90.00
_cell.angle_beta   90.00
_cell.angle_gamma   90.00
#
_symmetry.space_group_name_H-M   'P 1'
#
loop_
_entity.id
_entity.type
_entity.pdbx_description
1 polymer ?
#
loop_
_entity_poly.entity_id
_entity_poly.type
_entity_poly.pdbx_seq_one_letter_code
_entity_poly.pdbx_strand_id
1 'polypeptide(L)'
;MTKVPGAPRNGNSVPPPTFKTPSAQVKPSWQAGGPAGLSKGGAAPSFGRVSNTAPVPTVPKVSDRPAPQAHPKDQNSLVQRAEHIAAGTRTPMCGHCDKVIRGPFLVAMGMSWHPEEFNCSHCHASLVESGFVEERGTVYCAHCYEKFFAPTCTSCQQKVLGEVINALKQTWHVYCFLCASCQQPIRNNTFHLEDGLPYCERDYYQLFGTSCHGCDFPIEAGDKFLEALGFTWHDTCFVCAVCNTSLEGQAFFSKKDKALCKKHANTVKI
;
A
#
# COMPACT_ATOMS: atom_id res chain seq x y z
N MET A 1 -63.86 31.19 8.38
CA MET A 1 -62.43 31.35 8.00
C MET A 1 -61.65 31.55 9.31
N THR A 2 -60.48 30.98 9.58
CA THR A 2 -59.39 30.52 8.68
C THR A 2 -58.75 29.24 9.23
N LYS A 3 -58.47 28.25 8.38
CA LYS A 3 -57.87 26.95 8.77
C LYS A 3 -56.39 26.93 8.39
N VAL A 4 -55.48 26.85 9.36
CA VAL A 4 -54.03 26.79 9.13
C VAL A 4 -53.57 25.32 9.10
N PRO A 5 -53.01 24.80 7.99
CA PRO A 5 -52.42 23.46 7.95
C PRO A 5 -50.99 23.45 8.51
N GLY A 6 -50.60 22.36 9.17
CA GLY A 6 -49.25 22.19 9.71
C GLY A 6 -48.19 21.88 8.65
N ALA A 7 -46.93 22.20 8.97
CA ALA A 7 -45.78 21.90 8.13
C ALA A 7 -45.43 20.40 8.10
N PRO A 8 -44.97 19.85 6.96
CA PRO A 8 -44.53 18.46 6.87
C PRO A 8 -43.14 18.28 7.49
N ARG A 9 -42.98 17.25 8.33
CA ARG A 9 -41.66 16.72 8.70
C ARG A 9 -41.14 15.87 7.54
N ASN A 10 -40.04 16.26 6.92
CA ASN A 10 -39.26 15.37 6.07
C ASN A 10 -37.76 15.54 6.40
N GLY A 11 -37.05 14.43 6.53
CA GLY A 11 -35.72 14.39 7.13
C GLY A 11 -35.22 12.95 7.26
N ASN A 12 -35.15 12.24 6.15
CA ASN A 12 -34.50 10.93 6.08
C ASN A 12 -33.01 11.11 6.39
N SER A 13 -32.60 10.66 7.58
CA SER A 13 -31.19 10.52 7.96
C SER A 13 -30.58 9.35 7.19
N VAL A 14 -29.77 9.67 6.17
CA VAL A 14 -28.91 8.69 5.48
C VAL A 14 -27.78 8.27 6.44
N PRO A 15 -27.54 6.97 6.68
CA PRO A 15 -26.41 6.51 7.48
C PRO A 15 -25.09 6.60 6.68
N PRO A 16 -23.94 6.83 7.35
CA PRO A 16 -22.64 6.89 6.68
C PRO A 16 -22.21 5.53 6.09
N PRO A 17 -21.44 5.51 4.98
CA PRO A 17 -21.06 4.28 4.30
C PRO A 17 -20.06 3.46 5.14
N THR A 18 -20.42 2.20 5.40
CA THR A 18 -19.52 1.21 5.99
C THR A 18 -18.61 0.62 4.91
N PHE A 19 -17.36 1.06 4.87
CA PHE A 19 -16.36 0.48 3.98
C PHE A 19 -16.03 -0.96 4.40
N LYS A 20 -16.39 -1.91 3.56
CA LYS A 20 -16.01 -3.32 3.69
C LYS A 20 -14.72 -3.57 2.90
N THR A 21 -13.66 -3.97 3.59
CA THR A 21 -12.40 -4.40 2.98
C THR A 21 -12.62 -5.69 2.18
N PRO A 22 -12.18 -5.78 0.90
CA PRO A 22 -12.21 -7.05 0.16
C PRO A 22 -11.17 -8.04 0.71
N SER A 23 -11.61 -9.22 1.12
CA SER A 23 -10.71 -10.32 1.50
C SER A 23 -10.08 -10.95 0.27
N ALA A 24 -8.75 -10.81 0.12
CA ALA A 24 -8.00 -11.55 -0.89
C ALA A 24 -7.98 -13.06 -0.56
N GLN A 25 -8.59 -13.87 -1.42
CA GLN A 25 -8.56 -15.33 -1.27
C GLN A 25 -7.21 -15.89 -1.71
N VAL A 26 -6.46 -16.47 -0.77
CA VAL A 26 -5.26 -17.26 -1.07
C VAL A 26 -5.63 -18.74 -1.14
N LYS A 27 -5.37 -19.38 -2.29
CA LYS A 27 -5.36 -20.84 -2.44
C LYS A 27 -3.91 -21.31 -2.61
N PRO A 28 -3.40 -22.23 -1.78
CA PRO A 28 -2.12 -22.89 -2.02
C PRO A 28 -2.34 -24.19 -2.82
N SER A 29 -1.41 -24.53 -3.73
CA SER A 29 -1.27 -25.89 -4.24
C SER A 29 0.11 -26.14 -4.84
N TRP A 30 0.52 -27.41 -4.81
CA TRP A 30 1.70 -28.06 -5.42
C TRP A 30 3.01 -28.13 -4.60
N GLN A 31 3.56 -29.35 -4.61
CA GLN A 31 4.73 -29.86 -3.87
C GLN A 31 5.72 -30.53 -4.85
N ALA A 32 6.83 -31.03 -4.28
CA ALA A 32 7.88 -31.91 -4.82
C ALA A 32 9.07 -31.19 -5.50
N GLY A 33 10.33 -31.56 -5.24
CA GLY A 33 10.86 -32.57 -4.31
C GLY A 33 12.40 -32.49 -4.18
N GLY A 34 13.00 -33.25 -3.25
CA GLY A 34 14.48 -33.42 -3.14
C GLY A 34 15.05 -34.41 -4.18
N PRO A 35 16.37 -34.73 -4.19
CA PRO A 35 17.17 -35.09 -3.01
C PRO A 35 18.62 -34.50 -2.98
N ALA A 36 19.59 -35.18 -2.34
CA ALA A 36 20.81 -34.62 -1.73
C ALA A 36 22.17 -35.16 -2.27
N GLY A 37 23.32 -34.58 -1.85
CA GLY A 37 24.58 -35.35 -1.67
C GLY A 37 25.98 -34.76 -2.07
N LEU A 38 26.74 -34.31 -1.07
CA LEU A 38 28.20 -34.56 -0.78
C LEU A 38 29.41 -34.29 -1.75
N SER A 39 30.34 -33.44 -1.25
CA SER A 39 31.84 -33.60 -1.08
C SER A 39 32.94 -33.57 -2.19
N LYS A 40 33.89 -32.63 -1.97
CA LYS A 40 35.40 -32.71 -1.94
C LYS A 40 36.31 -33.00 -3.18
N GLY A 41 37.24 -32.05 -3.41
CA GLY A 41 38.65 -32.24 -3.89
C GLY A 41 38.88 -32.36 -5.41
N GLY A 42 39.98 -31.92 -6.04
CA GLY A 42 41.18 -31.17 -5.60
C GLY A 42 42.25 -31.08 -6.72
N ALA A 43 43.38 -30.40 -6.46
CA ALA A 43 44.63 -30.26 -7.28
C ALA A 43 44.74 -29.15 -8.35
N ALA A 44 45.97 -28.58 -8.45
CA ALA A 44 46.41 -27.53 -9.38
C ALA A 44 47.68 -28.00 -10.16
N PRO A 45 48.12 -27.27 -11.21
CA PRO A 45 49.18 -26.26 -11.07
C PRO A 45 48.82 -24.94 -11.83
N SER A 46 49.66 -23.91 -12.05
CA SER A 46 51.12 -23.71 -11.92
C SER A 46 51.47 -22.25 -11.51
N PHE A 47 52.70 -21.78 -11.78
CA PHE A 47 53.28 -20.55 -11.21
C PHE A 47 53.39 -19.33 -12.15
N GLY A 48 53.29 -18.13 -11.57
CA GLY A 48 53.70 -16.84 -12.14
C GLY A 48 53.53 -15.71 -11.09
N ARG A 49 54.51 -14.82 -10.91
CA ARG A 49 54.56 -13.81 -9.83
C ARG A 49 54.87 -12.41 -10.38
N VAL A 50 54.42 -11.37 -9.65
CA VAL A 50 54.94 -9.98 -9.58
C VAL A 50 54.11 -8.85 -10.27
N SER A 51 53.40 -8.11 -9.41
CA SER A 51 53.22 -6.64 -9.30
C SER A 51 52.47 -5.73 -10.30
N ASN A 52 51.70 -4.83 -9.65
CA ASN A 52 51.46 -3.39 -9.88
C ASN A 52 50.30 -2.85 -10.76
N THR A 53 49.40 -2.14 -10.04
CA THR A 53 48.72 -0.86 -10.38
C THR A 53 47.88 -0.72 -11.66
N ALA A 54 46.54 -0.75 -11.49
CA ALA A 54 45.55 0.06 -12.22
C ALA A 54 44.19 0.07 -11.47
N PRO A 55 43.26 1.03 -11.71
CA PRO A 55 42.09 1.23 -10.85
C PRO A 55 40.93 0.26 -11.12
N VAL A 56 40.17 -0.06 -10.05
CA VAL A 56 38.86 -0.72 -10.15
C VAL A 56 37.82 0.29 -10.67
N PRO A 57 36.91 -0.07 -11.60
CA PRO A 57 35.81 0.79 -12.00
C PRO A 57 34.89 1.09 -10.80
N THR A 58 34.65 2.36 -10.53
CA THR A 58 33.70 2.80 -9.50
C THR A 58 32.30 2.25 -9.75
N VAL A 59 31.83 1.41 -8.84
CA VAL A 59 30.39 1.19 -8.64
C VAL A 59 29.75 2.55 -8.37
N PRO A 60 28.65 2.93 -9.04
CA PRO A 60 27.96 4.19 -8.75
C PRO A 60 27.57 4.26 -7.28
N LYS A 61 28.13 5.24 -6.57
CA LYS A 61 27.82 5.52 -5.17
C LYS A 61 26.31 5.74 -5.07
N VAL A 62 25.62 4.89 -4.30
CA VAL A 62 24.22 5.11 -3.94
C VAL A 62 24.16 6.50 -3.30
N SER A 63 23.43 7.41 -3.94
CA SER A 63 23.28 8.79 -3.47
C SER A 63 22.81 8.76 -2.02
N ASP A 64 23.52 9.48 -1.15
CA ASP A 64 23.24 9.59 0.28
C ASP A 64 21.78 10.07 0.46
N ARG A 65 20.86 9.13 0.68
CA ARG A 65 19.43 9.41 0.87
C ARG A 65 19.30 10.18 2.18
N PRO A 66 18.82 11.44 2.18
CA PRO A 66 18.53 12.14 3.41
C PRO A 66 17.54 11.31 4.22
N ALA A 67 17.85 11.06 5.50
CA ALA A 67 16.92 10.38 6.39
C ALA A 67 15.59 11.15 6.38
N PRO A 68 14.44 10.50 6.07
CA PRO A 68 13.16 11.19 6.10
C PRO A 68 12.93 11.75 7.50
N GLN A 69 12.87 13.08 7.61
CA GLN A 69 12.56 13.72 8.89
C GLN A 69 11.15 13.29 9.33
N ALA A 70 11.01 12.91 10.60
CA ALA A 70 9.72 12.53 11.17
C ALA A 70 8.70 13.65 10.90
N HIS A 71 7.62 13.33 10.18
CA HIS A 71 6.75 14.36 9.62
C HIS A 71 5.88 14.95 10.74
N PRO A 72 5.91 16.28 11.02
CA PRO A 72 5.28 16.85 12.23
C PRO A 72 3.76 16.62 12.36
N LYS A 73 3.09 16.21 11.27
CA LYS A 73 1.64 16.00 11.23
C LYS A 73 1.18 14.64 11.80
N ASP A 74 2.09 13.66 11.90
CA ASP A 74 1.76 12.32 12.40
C ASP A 74 1.48 12.30 13.92
N GLN A 75 2.17 13.16 14.68
CA GLN A 75 1.97 13.24 16.14
C GLN A 75 0.55 13.73 16.48
N ASN A 76 0.06 14.77 15.80
CA ASN A 76 -1.24 15.39 16.08
C ASN A 76 -2.47 14.55 15.70
N SER A 77 -2.31 13.47 14.92
CA SER A 77 -3.46 12.68 14.43
C SER A 77 -3.86 11.51 15.32
N LEU A 78 -3.01 11.08 16.27
CA LEU A 78 -3.37 10.03 17.25
C LEU A 78 -3.87 10.58 18.58
N VAL A 79 -3.30 11.70 19.03
CA VAL A 79 -3.54 12.17 20.40
C VAL A 79 -4.93 12.78 20.53
N GLN A 80 -5.78 12.09 21.28
CA GLN A 80 -7.01 12.64 21.81
C GLN A 80 -6.69 13.57 22.99
N ARG A 81 -7.55 14.55 23.24
CA ARG A 81 -7.51 15.38 24.46
C ARG A 81 -8.77 15.10 25.26
N ALA A 82 -8.65 14.96 26.57
CA ALA A 82 -9.80 14.83 27.45
C ALA A 82 -10.57 16.16 27.51
N GLU A 83 -11.90 16.10 27.44
CA GLU A 83 -12.74 17.30 27.51
C GLU A 83 -13.02 17.66 28.98
N HIS A 84 -12.71 18.90 29.36
CA HIS A 84 -13.02 19.43 30.70
C HIS A 84 -14.48 19.87 30.76
N ILE A 85 -15.27 19.22 31.62
CA ILE A 85 -16.68 19.55 31.83
C ILE A 85 -16.87 20.16 33.22
N ALA A 86 -17.57 21.29 33.29
CA ALA A 86 -17.94 21.93 34.54
C ALA A 86 -19.04 21.13 35.27
N ALA A 87 -19.09 21.26 36.60
CA ALA A 87 -20.08 20.57 37.43
C ALA A 87 -21.52 20.90 36.99
N GLY A 88 -22.28 19.87 36.59
CA GLY A 88 -23.65 19.99 36.08
C GLY A 88 -24.68 19.25 36.92
N THR A 89 -25.91 19.12 36.40
CA THR A 89 -27.03 18.45 37.07
C THR A 89 -26.97 16.92 37.02
N ARG A 90 -26.04 16.33 36.26
CA ARG A 90 -25.77 14.89 36.25
C ARG A 90 -24.62 14.61 37.23
N THR A 91 -24.74 13.52 37.97
CA THR A 91 -23.67 12.95 38.82
C THR A 91 -22.94 11.84 38.04
N PRO A 92 -21.84 12.14 37.32
CA PRO A 92 -21.08 11.11 36.62
C PRO A 92 -20.36 10.18 37.62
N MET A 93 -20.14 8.94 37.21
CA MET A 93 -19.26 8.00 37.93
C MET A 93 -17.93 7.88 37.19
N CYS A 94 -16.83 7.79 37.94
CA CYS A 94 -15.50 7.65 37.38
C CYS A 94 -15.27 6.23 36.83
N GLY A 95 -14.82 6.12 35.58
CA GLY A 95 -14.46 4.84 34.95
C GLY A 95 -13.22 4.16 35.52
N HIS A 96 -12.48 4.80 36.43
CA HIS A 96 -11.32 4.21 37.10
C HIS A 96 -11.65 3.61 38.48
N CYS A 97 -12.44 4.31 39.30
CA CYS A 97 -12.69 3.95 40.70
C CYS A 97 -14.17 3.71 41.04
N ASP A 98 -15.07 3.74 40.06
CA ASP A 98 -16.53 3.55 40.15
C ASP A 98 -17.26 4.47 41.15
N LYS A 99 -16.62 5.57 41.58
CA LYS A 99 -17.20 6.55 42.51
C LYS A 99 -17.81 7.74 41.77
N VAL A 100 -18.83 8.34 42.38
CA VAL A 100 -19.44 9.59 41.91
C VAL A 100 -18.43 10.73 41.99
N ILE A 101 -18.15 11.36 40.85
CA ILE A 101 -17.26 12.52 40.76
C ILE A 101 -18.00 13.76 41.27
N ARG A 102 -17.33 14.56 42.10
CA ARG A 102 -17.86 15.83 42.62
C ARG A 102 -16.99 16.99 42.14
N GLY A 103 -17.59 17.91 41.39
CA GLY A 103 -16.88 19.06 40.82
C GLY A 103 -16.62 18.91 39.32
N PRO A 104 -15.61 19.61 38.77
CA PRO A 104 -15.18 19.43 37.39
C PRO A 104 -14.71 17.99 37.14
N PHE A 105 -14.92 17.50 35.92
CA PHE A 105 -14.52 16.16 35.52
C PHE A 105 -14.04 16.14 34.07
N LEU A 106 -13.30 15.09 33.73
CA LEU A 106 -12.87 14.83 32.36
C LEU A 106 -13.81 13.85 31.67
N VAL A 107 -14.02 14.05 30.37
CA VAL A 107 -14.66 13.06 29.49
C VAL A 107 -13.65 12.57 28.46
N ALA A 108 -13.46 11.26 28.41
CA ALA A 108 -12.56 10.55 27.50
C ALA A 108 -13.07 9.13 27.26
N MET A 109 -12.96 8.62 26.03
CA MET A 109 -13.41 7.26 25.64
C MET A 109 -14.89 6.98 25.96
N GLY A 110 -15.74 8.00 25.98
CA GLY A 110 -17.15 7.87 26.38
C GLY A 110 -17.39 7.68 27.89
N MET A 111 -16.34 7.69 28.71
CA MET A 111 -16.39 7.58 30.18
C MET A 111 -16.05 8.93 30.84
N SER A 112 -16.45 9.08 32.10
CA SER A 112 -16.06 10.23 32.94
C SER A 112 -14.92 9.84 33.87
N TRP A 113 -14.04 10.80 34.19
CA TRP A 113 -12.83 10.56 34.99
C TRP A 113 -12.58 11.69 35.98
N HIS A 114 -12.06 11.37 37.16
CA HIS A 114 -11.42 12.36 38.02
C HIS A 114 -10.15 12.89 37.32
N PRO A 115 -9.87 14.21 37.31
CA PRO A 115 -8.64 14.76 36.76
C PRO A 115 -7.37 14.10 37.34
N GLU A 116 -7.41 13.74 38.63
CA GLU A 116 -6.30 13.13 39.37
C GLU A 116 -6.10 11.64 39.03
N GLU A 117 -7.10 10.97 38.47
CA GLU A 117 -7.06 9.54 38.10
C GLU A 117 -6.82 9.33 36.59
N PHE A 118 -6.90 10.40 35.77
CA PHE A 118 -6.65 10.34 34.34
C PHE A 118 -5.15 10.42 34.02
N ASN A 119 -4.45 9.32 34.29
CA ASN A 119 -2.99 9.19 34.17
C ASN A 119 -2.58 8.09 33.18
N CYS A 120 -1.38 8.21 32.61
CA CYS A 120 -0.82 7.17 31.74
C CYS A 120 -0.62 5.85 32.51
N SER A 121 -1.15 4.75 31.99
CA SER A 121 -1.07 3.41 32.61
C SER A 121 0.37 2.88 32.80
N HIS A 122 1.37 3.44 32.08
CA HIS A 122 2.77 3.01 32.18
C HIS A 122 3.66 3.91 33.05
N CYS A 123 3.57 5.24 32.88
CA CYS A 123 4.45 6.18 33.60
C CYS A 123 3.75 7.02 34.68
N HIS A 124 2.43 6.84 34.85
CA HIS A 124 1.56 7.57 35.79
C HIS A 124 1.59 9.11 35.66
N ALA A 125 2.15 9.65 34.57
CA ALA A 125 2.06 11.07 34.25
C ALA A 125 0.61 11.45 33.92
N SER A 126 0.19 12.63 34.39
CA SER A 126 -1.16 13.16 34.15
C SER A 126 -1.41 13.42 32.66
N LEU A 127 -2.59 12.99 32.19
CA LEU A 127 -3.08 13.14 30.82
C LEU A 127 -4.15 14.25 30.71
N VAL A 128 -4.32 15.07 31.75
CA VAL A 128 -5.33 16.14 31.80
C VAL A 128 -5.06 17.18 30.70
N GLU A 129 -3.85 17.75 30.68
CA GLU A 129 -3.45 18.77 29.70
C GLU A 129 -2.70 18.19 28.49
N SER A 130 -2.21 16.95 28.62
CA SER A 130 -1.44 16.24 27.60
C SER A 130 -2.32 15.38 26.69
N GLY A 131 -1.89 15.19 25.46
CA GLY A 131 -2.52 14.26 24.53
C GLY A 131 -2.37 12.80 24.97
N PHE A 132 -3.43 12.00 24.85
CA PHE A 132 -3.44 10.57 25.16
C PHE A 132 -3.79 9.71 23.94
N VAL A 133 -3.41 8.44 24.01
CA VAL A 133 -3.79 7.39 23.05
C VAL A 133 -4.44 6.24 23.81
N GLU A 134 -5.58 5.76 23.33
CA GLU A 134 -6.22 4.55 23.83
C GLU A 134 -5.62 3.31 23.14
N GLU A 135 -5.23 2.30 23.93
CA GLU A 135 -4.95 0.94 23.45
C GLU A 135 -5.74 -0.04 24.35
N ARG A 136 -6.68 -0.78 23.74
CA ARG A 136 -7.49 -1.84 24.38
C ARG A 136 -8.23 -1.39 25.66
N GLY A 137 -8.83 -0.20 25.65
CA GLY A 137 -9.53 0.35 26.82
C GLY A 137 -8.60 0.89 27.92
N THR A 138 -7.30 1.05 27.66
CA THR A 138 -6.34 1.67 28.59
C THR A 138 -5.64 2.87 27.95
N VAL A 139 -5.36 3.92 28.74
CA VAL A 139 -4.78 5.18 28.23
C VAL A 139 -3.28 5.30 28.46
N TYR A 140 -2.57 5.79 27.44
CA TYR A 140 -1.13 6.04 27.45
C TYR A 140 -0.82 7.45 26.98
N CYS A 141 0.26 8.07 27.50
CA CYS A 141 0.80 9.27 26.89
C CYS A 141 1.47 8.93 25.55
N ALA A 142 1.57 9.90 24.64
CA ALA A 142 2.19 9.73 23.32
C ALA A 142 3.58 9.08 23.38
N HIS A 143 4.43 9.46 24.35
CA HIS A 143 5.77 8.90 24.51
C HIS A 143 5.77 7.41 24.91
N CYS A 144 4.87 6.99 25.80
CA CYS A 144 4.74 5.56 26.15
C CYS A 144 4.13 4.77 24.99
N TYR A 145 3.15 5.34 24.28
CA TYR A 145 2.60 4.74 23.08
C TYR A 145 3.69 4.50 22.01
N GLU A 146 4.47 5.53 21.67
CA GLU A 146 5.58 5.45 20.71
C GLU A 146 6.61 4.39 21.08
N LYS A 147 7.01 4.35 22.35
CA LYS A 147 8.08 3.48 22.84
C LYS A 147 7.69 2.00 22.87
N PHE A 148 6.46 1.67 23.29
CA PHE A 148 6.07 0.29 23.60
C PHE A 148 5.05 -0.31 22.63
N PHE A 149 4.24 0.50 21.96
CA PHE A 149 3.08 0.03 21.18
C PHE A 149 3.13 0.40 19.71
N ALA A 150 3.67 1.58 19.36
CA ALA A 150 3.66 2.05 17.98
C ALA A 150 4.38 1.06 17.04
N PRO A 151 3.79 0.70 15.90
CA PRO A 151 4.41 -0.18 14.92
C PRO A 151 5.60 0.51 14.24
N THR A 152 6.53 -0.27 13.70
CA THR A 152 7.69 0.25 12.96
C THR A 152 7.40 0.25 11.46
N CYS A 153 7.71 1.36 10.79
CA CYS A 153 7.56 1.50 9.34
C CYS A 153 8.62 0.70 8.59
N THR A 154 8.22 -0.17 7.67
CA THR A 154 9.15 -1.01 6.91
C THR A 154 10.09 -0.20 6.01
N SER A 155 9.67 0.96 5.48
CA SER A 155 10.45 1.80 4.56
C SER A 155 11.59 2.59 5.22
N CYS A 156 11.35 3.12 6.43
CA CYS A 156 12.25 4.07 7.10
C CYS A 156 12.71 3.62 8.50
N GLN A 157 12.20 2.48 8.97
CA GLN A 157 12.46 1.89 10.30
C GLN A 157 12.15 2.80 11.49
N GLN A 158 11.37 3.88 11.30
CA GLN A 158 10.87 4.75 12.36
C GLN A 158 9.49 4.31 12.84
N LYS A 159 9.12 4.72 14.05
CA LYS A 159 7.77 4.48 14.60
C LYS A 159 6.71 5.18 13.76
N VAL A 160 5.59 4.49 13.50
CA VAL A 160 4.41 5.09 12.87
C VAL A 160 3.50 5.58 13.98
N LEU A 161 3.48 6.89 14.13
CA LEU A 161 2.43 7.63 14.79
C LEU A 161 1.49 8.14 13.68
N GLY A 162 0.21 8.28 13.95
CA GLY A 162 -0.77 8.83 13.02
C GLY A 162 -1.52 7.76 12.21
N GLU A 163 -1.93 8.14 11.01
CA GLU A 163 -2.56 7.25 10.05
C GLU A 163 -1.55 6.18 9.58
N VAL A 164 -1.93 4.91 9.68
CA VAL A 164 -1.08 3.77 9.28
C VAL A 164 -1.57 3.15 7.98
N ILE A 165 -0.66 2.83 7.07
CA ILE A 165 -0.94 1.92 5.96
C ILE A 165 -0.52 0.52 6.39
N ASN A 166 -1.50 -0.38 6.48
CA ASN A 166 -1.27 -1.81 6.69
C ASN A 166 -1.39 -2.53 5.34
N ALA A 167 -0.25 -2.85 4.74
CA ALA A 167 -0.13 -3.55 3.47
C ALA A 167 0.96 -4.63 3.61
N LEU A 168 0.89 -5.73 2.85
CA LEU A 168 1.91 -6.81 2.92
C LEU A 168 2.10 -7.48 4.29
N LYS A 169 1.10 -7.43 5.18
CA LYS A 169 1.24 -7.80 6.62
C LYS A 169 2.30 -6.96 7.35
N GLN A 170 2.61 -5.79 6.82
CA GLN A 170 3.59 -4.83 7.31
C GLN A 170 2.93 -3.47 7.51
N THR A 171 3.55 -2.62 8.32
CA THR A 171 3.07 -1.26 8.57
C THR A 171 4.00 -0.23 7.93
N TRP A 172 3.41 0.85 7.44
CA TRP A 172 4.05 1.93 6.69
C TRP A 172 3.43 3.27 7.08
N HIS A 173 4.22 4.35 7.14
CA HIS A 173 3.66 5.71 7.11
C HIS A 173 2.97 5.97 5.77
N VAL A 174 1.93 6.81 5.74
CA VAL A 174 1.21 7.18 4.50
C VAL A 174 2.12 7.74 3.41
N TYR A 175 3.20 8.44 3.79
CA TYR A 175 4.22 8.98 2.88
C TYR A 175 5.43 8.05 2.65
N CYS A 176 5.49 6.90 3.33
CA CYS A 176 6.53 5.89 3.13
C CYS A 176 6.11 4.77 2.17
N PHE A 177 4.81 4.66 1.87
CA PHE A 177 4.26 3.75 0.88
C PHE A 177 4.27 4.43 -0.51
N LEU A 178 5.46 4.40 -1.14
CA LEU A 178 5.75 5.04 -2.42
C LEU A 178 5.84 4.00 -3.54
N CYS A 179 5.44 4.36 -4.77
CA CYS A 179 5.72 3.54 -5.94
C CYS A 179 7.23 3.37 -6.14
N ALA A 180 7.70 2.12 -6.28
CA ALA A 180 9.11 1.84 -6.51
C ALA A 180 9.68 2.51 -7.78
N SER A 181 8.84 2.71 -8.82
CA SER A 181 9.22 3.42 -10.05
C SER A 181 9.17 4.95 -9.88
N CYS A 182 8.00 5.60 -9.93
CA CYS A 182 7.92 7.07 -9.90
C CYS A 182 8.13 7.74 -8.52
N GLN A 183 8.33 6.97 -7.45
CA GLN A 183 8.51 7.46 -6.07
C GLN A 183 7.35 8.33 -5.53
N GLN A 184 6.17 8.29 -6.18
CA GLN A 184 4.98 9.01 -5.71
C GLN A 184 4.23 8.21 -4.64
N PRO A 185 3.61 8.86 -3.63
CA PRO A 185 2.80 8.18 -2.62
C PRO A 185 1.57 7.50 -3.22
N ILE A 186 1.39 6.21 -2.95
CA ILE A 186 0.22 5.46 -3.41
C ILE A 186 -0.90 5.63 -2.37
N ARG A 187 -1.64 6.74 -2.50
CA ARG A 187 -2.76 7.11 -1.61
C ARG A 187 -4.08 6.67 -2.24
N ASN A 188 -4.78 5.74 -1.60
CA ASN A 188 -6.15 5.28 -1.94
C ASN A 188 -6.37 4.67 -3.34
N ASN A 189 -5.41 4.78 -4.27
CA ASN A 189 -5.42 4.07 -5.54
C ASN A 189 -5.12 2.57 -5.37
N THR A 190 -5.61 1.78 -6.32
CA THR A 190 -5.16 0.40 -6.54
C THR A 190 -3.64 0.37 -6.71
N PHE A 191 -3.00 -0.60 -6.08
CA PHE A 191 -1.55 -0.82 -6.19
C PHE A 191 -1.28 -2.26 -6.56
N HIS A 192 -0.18 -2.45 -7.27
CA HIS A 192 0.30 -3.76 -7.70
C HIS A 192 1.62 -4.07 -7.00
N LEU A 193 2.02 -5.32 -7.08
CA LEU A 193 3.11 -5.87 -6.30
C LEU A 193 3.98 -6.75 -7.19
N GLU A 194 5.24 -6.37 -7.31
CA GLU A 194 6.25 -7.14 -8.02
C GLU A 194 7.51 -7.22 -7.16
N ASP A 195 8.08 -8.42 -7.01
CA ASP A 195 9.22 -8.71 -6.12
C ASP A 195 9.07 -8.19 -4.66
N GLY A 196 7.83 -8.04 -4.18
CA GLY A 196 7.52 -7.50 -2.86
C GLY A 196 7.58 -5.97 -2.75
N LEU A 197 7.83 -5.26 -3.84
CA LEU A 197 7.81 -3.80 -3.94
C LEU A 197 6.45 -3.30 -4.46
N PRO A 198 5.88 -2.23 -3.87
CA PRO A 198 4.63 -1.66 -4.35
C PRO A 198 4.85 -0.77 -5.57
N TYR A 199 4.01 -0.96 -6.59
CA TYR A 199 3.94 -0.13 -7.79
C TYR A 199 2.55 0.51 -7.90
N CYS A 200 2.49 1.76 -8.36
CA CYS A 200 1.21 2.33 -8.77
C CYS A 200 0.74 1.68 -10.07
N GLU A 201 -0.57 1.62 -10.26
CA GLU A 201 -1.24 1.01 -11.42
C GLU A 201 -0.61 1.39 -12.78
N ARG A 202 -0.41 2.70 -13.03
CA ARG A 202 0.22 3.21 -14.26
C ARG A 202 1.62 2.64 -14.48
N ASP A 203 2.49 2.75 -13.48
CA ASP A 203 3.89 2.33 -13.64
C ASP A 203 4.00 0.80 -13.70
N TYR A 204 3.09 0.07 -13.05
CA TYR A 204 3.01 -1.38 -13.14
C TYR A 204 2.67 -1.83 -14.56
N TYR A 205 1.60 -1.32 -15.17
CA TYR A 205 1.26 -1.65 -16.55
C TYR A 205 2.30 -1.13 -17.56
N GLN A 206 3.02 -0.05 -17.25
CA GLN A 206 4.10 0.45 -18.12
C GLN A 206 5.36 -0.43 -18.08
N LEU A 207 5.69 -1.05 -16.94
CA LEU A 207 6.92 -1.83 -16.75
C LEU A 207 6.73 -3.33 -16.94
N PHE A 208 5.57 -3.85 -16.55
CA PHE A 208 5.25 -5.29 -16.51
C PHE A 208 4.01 -5.65 -17.33
N GLY A 209 3.29 -4.66 -17.85
CA GLY A 209 2.14 -4.88 -18.72
C GLY A 209 2.57 -5.39 -20.09
N THR A 210 1.74 -6.27 -20.65
CA THR A 210 1.87 -6.73 -22.04
C THR A 210 1.36 -5.63 -22.96
N SER A 211 2.15 -5.19 -23.94
CA SER A 211 1.70 -4.25 -24.97
C SER A 211 1.39 -4.95 -26.31
N CYS A 212 0.49 -4.34 -27.08
CA CYS A 212 0.11 -4.81 -28.41
C CYS A 212 1.09 -4.26 -29.46
N HIS A 213 1.81 -5.13 -30.17
CA HIS A 213 2.76 -4.73 -31.23
C HIS A 213 2.10 -4.02 -32.43
N GLY A 214 0.78 -4.14 -32.58
CA GLY A 214 0.04 -3.49 -33.68
C GLY A 214 -0.39 -2.04 -33.41
N CYS A 215 -0.41 -1.61 -32.14
CA CYS A 215 -0.87 -0.27 -31.77
C CYS A 215 -0.12 0.38 -30.59
N ASP A 216 0.89 -0.29 -30.03
CA ASP A 216 1.73 0.10 -28.89
C ASP A 216 0.99 0.37 -27.55
N PHE A 217 -0.34 0.18 -27.51
CA PHE A 217 -1.12 0.28 -26.28
C PHE A 217 -1.02 -0.99 -25.41
N PRO A 218 -1.12 -0.87 -24.07
CA PRO A 218 -1.25 -2.01 -23.17
C PRO A 218 -2.48 -2.87 -23.50
N ILE A 219 -2.36 -4.18 -23.23
CA ILE A 219 -3.45 -5.15 -23.28
C ILE A 219 -4.01 -5.29 -21.86
N GLU A 220 -5.27 -4.91 -21.64
CA GLU A 220 -5.88 -4.85 -20.30
C GLU A 220 -6.53 -6.18 -19.88
N ALA A 221 -6.84 -6.29 -18.58
CA ALA A 221 -7.46 -7.47 -17.99
C ALA A 221 -8.93 -7.63 -18.43
N GLY A 222 -9.13 -8.27 -19.59
CA GLY A 222 -10.43 -8.46 -20.23
C GLY A 222 -10.36 -8.36 -21.76
N ASP A 223 -9.28 -7.79 -22.29
CA ASP A 223 -9.06 -7.71 -23.72
C ASP A 223 -8.81 -9.08 -24.34
N LYS A 224 -9.28 -9.23 -25.57
CA LYS A 224 -8.95 -10.37 -26.41
C LYS A 224 -7.61 -10.13 -27.07
N PHE A 225 -6.65 -10.99 -26.77
CA PHE A 225 -5.32 -10.94 -27.37
C PHE A 225 -4.88 -12.31 -27.88
N LEU A 226 -3.86 -12.29 -28.73
CA LEU A 226 -3.20 -13.46 -29.27
C LEU A 226 -1.68 -13.23 -29.33
N GLU A 227 -0.94 -14.33 -29.28
CA GLU A 227 0.51 -14.34 -29.50
C GLU A 227 0.82 -14.82 -30.91
N ALA A 228 1.56 -14.00 -31.66
CA ALA A 228 1.98 -14.30 -33.02
C ALA A 228 3.31 -13.59 -33.33
N LEU A 229 4.19 -14.27 -34.08
CA LEU A 229 5.51 -13.76 -34.47
C LEU A 229 6.45 -13.45 -33.27
N GLY A 230 6.19 -14.04 -32.10
CA GLY A 230 6.93 -13.74 -30.86
C GLY A 230 6.47 -12.45 -30.16
N PHE A 231 5.36 -11.85 -30.59
CA PHE A 231 4.76 -10.66 -30.00
C PHE A 231 3.29 -10.89 -29.65
N THR A 232 2.79 -10.05 -28.75
CA THR A 232 1.38 -9.97 -28.33
C THR A 232 0.62 -8.93 -29.13
N TRP A 233 -0.63 -9.23 -29.45
CA TRP A 233 -1.51 -8.40 -30.29
C TRP A 233 -2.94 -8.46 -29.75
N HIS A 234 -3.68 -7.35 -29.79
CA HIS A 234 -5.15 -7.43 -29.73
C HIS A 234 -5.68 -8.24 -30.94
N ASP A 235 -6.78 -8.96 -30.75
CA ASP A 235 -7.47 -9.72 -31.81
C ASP A 235 -7.78 -8.85 -33.05
N THR A 236 -8.19 -7.61 -32.81
CA THR A 236 -8.49 -6.57 -33.81
C THR A 236 -7.24 -5.91 -34.41
N CYS A 237 -6.09 -5.98 -33.74
CA CYS A 237 -4.82 -5.43 -34.23
C CYS A 237 -4.02 -6.44 -35.08
N PHE A 238 -4.29 -7.74 -34.96
CA PHE A 238 -3.62 -8.76 -35.76
C PHE A 238 -4.20 -8.85 -37.18
N VAL A 239 -3.83 -7.88 -38.02
CA VAL A 239 -4.35 -7.71 -39.38
C VAL A 239 -3.29 -7.92 -40.47
N CYS A 240 -3.75 -8.26 -41.67
CA CYS A 240 -2.88 -8.36 -42.85
C CYS A 240 -2.31 -6.98 -43.22
N ALA A 241 -0.97 -6.84 -43.21
CA ALA A 241 -0.23 -5.58 -43.42
C ALA A 241 -0.41 -4.91 -44.82
N VAL A 242 -1.26 -5.46 -45.69
CA VAL A 242 -1.57 -4.96 -47.04
C VAL A 242 -3.04 -4.55 -47.20
N CYS A 243 -3.95 -5.18 -46.45
CA CYS A 243 -5.40 -5.03 -46.67
C CYS A 243 -6.23 -4.95 -45.38
N ASN A 244 -5.57 -4.84 -44.24
CA ASN A 244 -6.12 -4.67 -42.89
C ASN A 244 -7.24 -5.65 -42.50
N THR A 245 -7.35 -6.79 -43.19
CA THR A 245 -8.27 -7.87 -42.82
C THR A 245 -7.72 -8.59 -41.59
N SER A 246 -8.56 -8.79 -40.56
CA SER A 246 -8.18 -9.61 -39.39
C SER A 246 -7.71 -11.00 -39.81
N LEU A 247 -6.66 -11.46 -39.13
CA LEU A 247 -6.04 -12.77 -39.27
C LEU A 247 -6.38 -13.69 -38.08
N GLU A 248 -7.22 -13.23 -37.14
CA GLU A 248 -7.72 -14.05 -36.02
C GLU A 248 -8.36 -15.34 -36.56
N GLY A 249 -7.92 -16.50 -36.05
CA GLY A 249 -8.40 -17.82 -36.47
C GLY A 249 -8.11 -18.20 -37.93
N GLN A 250 -7.42 -17.36 -38.71
CA GLN A 250 -7.09 -17.61 -40.11
C GLN A 250 -5.64 -18.04 -40.26
N ALA A 251 -5.36 -18.99 -41.16
CA ALA A 251 -3.99 -19.32 -41.50
C ALA A 251 -3.34 -18.15 -42.27
N PHE A 252 -2.33 -17.55 -41.62
CA PHE A 252 -1.54 -16.42 -42.11
C PHE A 252 -0.13 -16.86 -42.52
N PHE A 253 0.60 -15.95 -43.17
CA PHE A 253 2.01 -16.13 -43.52
C PHE A 253 2.83 -14.97 -42.96
N SER A 254 4.03 -15.27 -42.46
CA SER A 254 4.98 -14.29 -41.94
C SER A 254 6.07 -14.00 -42.96
N LYS A 255 6.33 -12.71 -43.25
CA LYS A 255 7.47 -12.32 -44.11
C LYS A 255 8.04 -10.98 -43.64
N LYS A 256 9.32 -10.98 -43.24
CA LYS A 256 10.00 -9.83 -42.60
C LYS A 256 9.16 -9.23 -41.47
N ASP A 257 8.74 -10.11 -40.55
CA ASP A 257 7.94 -9.80 -39.35
C ASP A 257 6.57 -9.15 -39.60
N LYS A 258 6.11 -9.14 -40.86
CA LYS A 258 4.76 -8.71 -41.24
C LYS A 258 3.84 -9.90 -41.44
N ALA A 259 2.66 -9.85 -40.82
CA ALA A 259 1.59 -10.81 -41.00
C ALA A 259 0.82 -10.54 -42.32
N LEU A 260 0.63 -11.58 -43.13
CA LEU A 260 -0.02 -11.52 -44.44
C LEU A 260 -1.12 -12.57 -44.54
N CYS A 261 -2.28 -12.19 -45.11
CA CYS A 261 -3.32 -13.15 -45.45
C CYS A 261 -2.92 -14.01 -46.66
N LYS A 262 -3.60 -15.15 -46.85
CA LYS A 262 -3.36 -16.09 -47.97
C LYS A 262 -3.29 -15.41 -49.35
N LYS A 263 -4.08 -14.35 -49.58
CA LYS A 263 -4.12 -13.59 -50.85
C LYS A 263 -2.89 -12.71 -51.10
N HIS A 264 -2.17 -12.32 -50.04
CA HIS A 264 -1.02 -11.41 -50.13
C HIS A 264 0.33 -12.11 -49.85
N ALA A 265 0.33 -13.29 -49.22
CA ALA A 265 1.52 -14.09 -48.92
C ALA A 265 2.49 -14.25 -50.11
N ASN A 266 1.96 -14.56 -51.29
CA ASN A 266 2.74 -14.78 -52.52
C ASN A 266 2.90 -13.53 -53.38
N THR A 267 2.12 -12.49 -53.10
CA THR A 267 1.98 -11.30 -53.95
C THR A 267 2.97 -10.21 -53.56
N VAL A 268 3.35 -10.13 -52.27
CA VAL A 268 4.32 -9.13 -51.80
C VAL A 268 5.76 -9.66 -51.94
N LYS A 269 6.47 -9.18 -52.96
CA LYS A 269 7.93 -9.23 -53.03
C LYS A 269 8.53 -8.16 -52.09
N ILE A 270 8.49 -8.40 -50.79
CA ILE A 270 9.30 -7.68 -49.79
C ILE A 270 10.74 -8.20 -49.83
#